data_AF-A0A7V9TDX7-F1
#
_entry.id   AF-A0A7V9TDX7-F1
#
_cell.length_a   1.000
_cell.length_b   1.000
_cell.length_c   1.000
_cell.angle_alpha   90.00
_cell.angle_beta   90.00
_cell.angle_gamma   90.00
#
_symmetry.space_group_name_H-M   'P 1'
#
loop_
_entity.id
_entity.type
_entity.pdbx_description
1 polymer ?
#
loop_
_entity_poly.entity_id
_entity_poly.type
_entity_poly.pdbx_seq_one_letter_code
_entity_poly.pdbx_strand_id
1 'polypeptide(L)'
;MQMRARLEALIDEMLDGQIMLDEALAEFEKLYIQKALVRHKEHLSRTAASLGIHRNTLSKRVAVYRTQERPAKSSPLHKRRQR
;
A
#
# COMPACT_ATOMS: atom_id res chain seq x y z
N MET A 1 -4.27 -5.33 25.72
CA MET A 1 -2.80 -5.23 25.86
C MET A 1 -2.02 -5.87 24.71
N GLN A 2 -2.40 -7.04 24.17
CA GLN A 2 -1.58 -7.80 23.19
C GLN A 2 -1.30 -7.15 21.81
N MET A 3 -2.04 -6.10 21.40
CA MET A 3 -1.82 -5.49 20.07
C MET A 3 -0.72 -4.43 20.10
N ARG A 4 -0.66 -3.65 21.19
CA ARG A 4 0.34 -2.59 21.35
C ARG A 4 1.76 -3.16 21.42
N ALA A 5 1.96 -4.20 22.23
CA ALA A 5 3.26 -4.88 22.34
C ALA A 5 3.73 -5.49 21.00
N ARG A 6 2.79 -6.02 20.19
CA ARG A 6 3.12 -6.54 18.85
C ARG A 6 3.49 -5.44 17.85
N LEU A 7 2.84 -4.28 17.97
CA LEU A 7 3.17 -3.13 17.13
C LEU A 7 4.51 -2.52 17.54
N GLU A 8 4.80 -2.44 18.83
CA GLU A 8 6.09 -1.97 19.36
C GLU A 8 7.24 -2.86 18.87
N ALA A 9 7.12 -4.20 18.97
CA ALA A 9 8.12 -5.12 18.43
C ALA A 9 8.34 -4.97 16.91
N LEU A 10 7.25 -4.78 16.14
CA LEU A 10 7.36 -4.53 14.70
C LEU A 10 8.09 -3.22 14.41
N ILE A 11 7.82 -2.16 15.19
CA ILE A 11 8.49 -0.87 15.02
C ILE A 11 9.98 -1.00 15.32
N ASP A 12 10.36 -1.73 16.37
CA ASP A 12 11.76 -1.98 16.70
C ASP A 12 12.49 -2.68 15.53
N GLU A 13 11.89 -3.71 14.94
CA GLU A 13 12.43 -4.39 13.75
C GLU A 13 12.58 -3.46 12.53
N MET A 14 11.62 -2.54 12.31
CA MET A 14 11.70 -1.56 11.22
C MET A 14 12.79 -0.51 11.44
N LEU A 15 12.99 -0.09 12.69
CA LEU A 15 14.05 0.85 13.06
C LEU A 15 15.44 0.21 12.96
N ASP A 16 15.58 -1.05 13.38
CA ASP A 16 16.82 -1.83 13.21
C ASP A 16 17.17 -2.00 11.73
N GLY A 17 16.15 -2.17 10.88
CA GLY A 17 16.28 -2.19 9.41
C GLY A 17 16.55 -0.82 8.76
N GLN A 18 16.64 0.26 9.54
CA GLN A 18 16.80 1.65 9.07
C GLN A 18 15.70 2.10 8.09
N ILE A 19 14.50 1.53 8.22
CA ILE A 19 13.36 1.89 7.36
C ILE A 19 12.90 3.31 7.72
N MET A 20 12.82 4.17 6.72
CA MET A 20 12.30 5.53 6.91
C MET A 20 10.82 5.47 7.26
N LEU A 21 10.36 6.40 8.10
CA LEU A 21 8.95 6.45 8.53
C LEU A 21 7.97 6.47 7.35
N ASP A 22 8.29 7.22 6.29
CA ASP A 22 7.44 7.30 5.10
C ASP A 22 7.31 5.96 4.37
N GLU A 23 8.40 5.20 4.31
CA GLU A 23 8.43 3.86 3.71
C GLU A 23 7.65 2.87 4.57
N ALA A 24 7.84 2.91 5.89
CA ALA A 24 7.12 2.10 6.84
C ALA A 24 5.60 2.32 6.77
N LEU A 25 5.18 3.58 6.71
CA LEU A 25 3.77 3.94 6.58
C LEU A 25 3.19 3.47 5.24
N ALA A 26 3.92 3.62 4.14
CA ALA A 26 3.48 3.18 2.82
C ALA A 26 3.31 1.65 2.76
N GLU A 27 4.25 0.89 3.35
CA GLU A 27 4.19 -0.57 3.39
C GLU A 27 3.06 -1.06 4.30
N PHE A 28 2.91 -0.47 5.49
CA PHE A 28 1.80 -0.75 6.38
C PHE A 28 0.45 -0.47 5.70
N GLU A 29 0.30 0.70 5.09
CA GLU A 29 -0.94 1.09 4.42
C GLU A 29 -1.30 0.11 3.28
N LYS A 30 -0.30 -0.27 2.47
CA LYS A 30 -0.47 -1.26 1.41
C LYS A 30 -0.96 -2.60 1.97
N LEU A 31 -0.28 -3.15 2.98
CA LEU A 31 -0.64 -4.43 3.59
C LEU A 31 -2.02 -4.39 4.24
N TYR A 32 -2.32 -3.29 4.94
CA TYR A 32 -3.60 -3.11 5.60
C TYR A 32 -4.77 -3.11 4.60
N ILE A 33 -4.64 -2.36 3.50
CA ILE A 33 -5.64 -2.31 2.43
C ILE A 33 -5.77 -3.67 1.73
N GLN A 34 -4.67 -4.36 1.43
CA GLN A 34 -4.70 -5.69 0.82
C GLN A 34 -5.44 -6.71 1.71
N LYS A 35 -5.12 -6.76 3.01
CA LYS A 35 -5.81 -7.64 3.96
C LYS A 35 -7.29 -7.31 4.08
N ALA A 36 -7.65 -6.03 4.07
CA ALA A 36 -9.03 -5.58 4.08
C ALA A 36 -9.79 -6.00 2.80
N LEU A 37 -9.16 -5.92 1.62
CA LEU A 37 -9.75 -6.39 0.37
C LEU A 37 -10.00 -7.89 0.37
N VAL A 38 -9.02 -8.69 0.81
CA VAL A 38 -9.15 -10.15 0.91
C VAL A 38 -10.31 -10.52 1.82
N ARG A 39 -10.44 -9.85 2.97
CA ARG A 39 -11.54 -10.08 3.93
C ARG A 39 -12.93 -9.80 3.34
N HIS A 40 -13.00 -8.84 2.41
CA HIS A 40 -14.25 -8.41 1.77
C HIS A 40 -14.41 -8.97 0.34
N LYS A 41 -13.68 -10.04 -0.04
CA LYS A 41 -13.75 -10.67 -1.37
C LYS A 41 -13.54 -9.68 -2.52
N GLU A 42 -12.59 -8.76 -2.36
CA GLU A 42 -12.26 -7.71 -3.34
C GLU A 42 -13.40 -6.71 -3.63
N HIS A 43 -14.45 -6.69 -2.80
CA HIS A 43 -15.55 -5.73 -2.94
C HIS A 43 -15.16 -4.33 -2.44
N LEU A 44 -14.62 -3.52 -3.35
CA LEU A 44 -14.13 -2.15 -3.08
C LEU A 44 -15.08 -1.29 -2.25
N SER A 45 -16.38 -1.27 -2.56
CA SER A 45 -17.34 -0.44 -1.81
C SER A 45 -17.51 -0.88 -0.36
N ARG A 46 -17.53 -2.20 -0.09
CA ARG A 46 -17.63 -2.74 1.27
C ARG A 46 -16.33 -2.55 2.04
N THR A 47 -15.19 -2.74 1.37
CA THR A 47 -13.87 -2.47 1.94
C THR A 47 -13.73 -0.99 2.29
N ALA A 48 -14.14 -0.08 1.41
CA ALA A 48 -14.09 1.36 1.65
C ALA A 48 -14.95 1.77 2.85
N ALA A 49 -16.17 1.25 2.94
CA ALA A 49 -17.04 1.45 4.10
C ALA A 49 -16.41 0.91 5.40
N SER A 50 -15.79 -0.27 5.36
CA SER A 50 -15.11 -0.88 6.51
C SER A 50 -13.84 -0.13 6.94
N LEU A 51 -13.17 0.54 6.00
CA LEU A 51 -11.98 1.35 6.26
C LEU A 51 -12.33 2.80 6.62
N GLY A 52 -13.60 3.21 6.53
CA GLY A 52 -14.02 4.59 6.78
C GLY A 52 -13.55 5.59 5.72
N ILE A 53 -13.18 5.14 4.52
CA ILE A 53 -12.73 6.01 3.42
C ILE A 53 -13.68 5.95 2.24
N HIS A 54 -13.69 7.01 1.42
CA HIS A 54 -14.50 7.00 0.21
C HIS A 54 -13.96 5.97 -0.81
N ARG A 55 -14.85 5.27 -1.51
CA ARG A 55 -14.48 4.23 -2.50
C ARG A 55 -13.50 4.73 -3.57
N ASN A 56 -13.61 6.00 -3.97
CA ASN A 56 -12.73 6.61 -4.98
C ASN A 56 -11.30 6.74 -4.46
N THR A 57 -11.14 7.06 -3.17
CA THR A 57 -9.84 7.12 -2.51
C THR A 57 -9.22 5.72 -2.44
N LEU A 58 -10.01 4.73 -2.03
CA LEU A 58 -9.57 3.34 -2.01
C LEU A 58 -9.16 2.86 -3.42
N SER A 59 -9.98 3.14 -4.44
CA SER A 59 -9.71 2.74 -5.83
C SER A 59 -8.40 3.34 -6.34
N LYS A 60 -8.12 4.63 -6.07
CA LYS A 60 -6.85 5.27 -6.42
C LYS A 60 -5.66 4.60 -5.72
N ARG A 61 -5.75 4.34 -4.41
CA ARG A 61 -4.69 3.67 -3.63
C ARG A 61 -4.41 2.26 -4.17
N VAL A 62 -5.46 1.47 -4.43
CA VAL A 62 -5.33 0.11 -5.00
C VAL A 62 -4.70 0.14 -6.39
N ALA A 63 -5.05 1.11 -7.24
CA ALA A 63 -4.44 1.27 -8.56
C ALA A 63 -2.95 1.60 -8.48
N VAL A 64 -2.54 2.45 -7.53
CA VAL A 64 -1.13 2.75 -7.26
C VAL A 64 -0.40 1.48 -6.82
N TYR A 65 -0.93 0.75 -5.83
CA TYR A 65 -0.25 -0.45 -5.31
C TYR A 65 -0.15 -1.59 -6.34
N ARG A 66 -1.18 -1.82 -7.17
CA ARG A 66 -1.11 -2.81 -8.26
C ARG A 66 -0.06 -2.44 -9.31
N THR A 67 0.16 -1.15 -9.55
CA THR A 67 1.20 -0.67 -10.48
C THR A 67 2.60 -0.90 -9.91
N GLN A 68 2.78 -0.70 -8.60
CA GLN A 68 4.04 -0.93 -7.90
C GLN A 68 4.41 -2.43 -7.78
N GLU A 69 3.43 -3.35 -7.84
CA GLU A 69 3.66 -4.81 -7.82
C GLU A 69 4.09 -5.40 -9.16
N ARG A 70 3.93 -4.67 -10.27
CA ARG A 70 4.58 -5.03 -11.53
C ARG A 70 6.03 -4.53 -11.44
N PRO A 71 7.06 -5.41 -11.35
CA PRO A 71 8.42 -4.95 -11.54
C PRO A 71 8.45 -4.28 -12.90
N ALA A 72 8.95 -3.05 -12.94
CA ALA A 72 9.14 -2.24 -14.14
C ALA A 72 10.07 -2.99 -15.12
N LYS A 73 9.55 -3.99 -15.83
CA LYS A 73 10.18 -4.55 -17.01
C LYS A 73 9.98 -3.52 -18.13
N SER A 74 11.02 -2.69 -18.28
CA SER A 74 11.43 -2.02 -19.50
C SER A 74 10.36 -1.26 -20.27
N SER A 75 10.37 0.06 -20.15
CA SER A 75 10.07 0.93 -21.29
C SER A 75 11.02 2.12 -21.26
N PRO A 76 12.12 2.11 -22.03
CA PRO A 76 12.88 3.32 -22.25
C PRO A 76 12.09 4.17 -23.25
N LEU A 77 11.25 5.07 -22.75
CA LEU A 77 10.69 6.13 -23.59
C LEU A 77 11.71 7.27 -23.69
N HIS A 78 12.66 7.11 -24.59
CA HIS A 78 13.52 8.22 -25.03
C HIS A 78 13.63 8.23 -26.56
N LYS A 79 12.62 8.79 -27.24
CA LYS A 79 12.80 9.41 -28.56
C LYS A 79 12.04 10.74 -28.65
N ARG A 80 12.70 11.74 -28.08
CA ARG A 80 13.01 13.07 -28.63
C ARG A 80 12.35 13.44 -29.98
N ARG A 81 11.63 14.58 -29.96
CA ARG A 81 11.38 15.63 -31.00
C ARG A 81 11.45 15.23 -32.49
N GLN A 82 10.35 15.56 -33.20
CA GLN A 82 10.21 16.23 -34.52
C GLN A 82 8.78 15.90 -35.01
N ARG A 83 7.90 16.82 -35.40
CA ARG A 83 8.02 18.09 -36.13
C ARG A 83 7.03 19.12 -35.62
#